data_AF-A0A7R7IEV9-F1
#
_entry.id   AF-A0A7R7IEV9-F1
#
_cell.length_a   1.000
_cell.length_b   1.000
_cell.length_c   1.000
_cell.angle_alpha   90.00
_cell.angle_beta   90.00
_cell.angle_gamma   90.00
#
_symmetry.space_group_name_H-M   'P 1'
#
loop_
_entity.id
_entity.type
_entity.pdbx_description
1 polymer ?
#
loop_
_entity_poly.entity_id
_entity_poly.type
_entity_poly.pdbx_seq_one_letter_code
_entity_poly.pdbx_strand_id
1 'polypeptide(L)'
;MKKKLLALLLVFTMVVGLITACSKKADLSCWDTLREMQKVTSGTFSFDIALKVDTTEQTSEVPAGVADALKDLHIKVDGVTQSSKGELTKASMSFKYKLPDSDKYEAITDVIYDGEAYYVNLKTIREFIKGLNDASISPYAEILKADNDYLKITQDDMKFLTQLSGTSVETPDLQVSGDNTKAVQILSNKVITILEKTSKNVKPEMVSEKDGTYTINVDNNNLESFLKSLKKVLESDGDTLYKEAVTEIKKLKNVEPSLVTELEDNQDKFVSSTTKGIDDFLKDFDKDAKGELGYKMNFSLDGKEGSRKSKVDYDFNLKNTETKENVGMSFKGSVDEGNKGEVTVPKESTSLTAFMTSLMSTLGVQ
;
A
#
# COMPACT_ATOMS: atom_id res chain seq x y z
N MET A 1 -16.60 -16.34 0.11
CA MET A 1 -16.64 -14.90 -0.21
C MET A 1 -15.54 -14.12 0.54
N LYS A 2 -15.52 -14.07 1.88
CA LYS A 2 -14.55 -13.27 2.70
C LYS A 2 -13.09 -13.23 2.16
N LYS A 3 -12.45 -14.37 1.88
CA LYS A 3 -11.08 -14.42 1.30
C LYS A 3 -10.95 -13.82 -0.12
N LYS A 4 -11.97 -13.95 -0.98
CA LYS A 4 -12.00 -13.33 -2.32
C LYS A 4 -12.17 -11.81 -2.25
N LEU A 5 -12.91 -11.32 -1.24
CA LEU A 5 -13.12 -9.90 -0.99
C LEU A 5 -11.90 -9.21 -0.38
N LEU A 6 -11.20 -9.87 0.55
CA LEU A 6 -9.89 -9.43 1.03
C LEU A 6 -8.85 -9.39 -0.09
N ALA A 7 -8.86 -10.35 -1.01
CA ALA A 7 -8.03 -10.29 -2.22
C ALA A 7 -8.44 -9.14 -3.15
N LEU A 8 -9.74 -8.87 -3.33
CA LEU A 8 -10.21 -7.72 -4.12
C LEU A 8 -9.79 -6.39 -3.47
N LEU A 9 -9.97 -6.27 -2.15
CA LEU A 9 -9.49 -5.15 -1.34
C LEU A 9 -7.99 -4.96 -1.53
N LEU A 10 -7.17 -6.01 -1.34
CA LEU A 10 -5.71 -5.96 -1.56
C LEU A 10 -5.35 -5.58 -3.00
N VAL A 11 -6.10 -6.03 -4.02
CA VAL A 11 -5.90 -5.61 -5.42
C VAL A 11 -6.26 -4.13 -5.61
N PHE A 12 -7.32 -3.63 -4.98
CA PHE A 12 -7.63 -2.19 -4.98
C PHE A 12 -6.59 -1.38 -4.18
N THR A 13 -6.10 -1.88 -3.04
CA THR A 13 -5.02 -1.25 -2.26
C THR A 13 -3.70 -1.30 -3.03
N MET A 14 -3.44 -2.33 -3.84
CA MET A 14 -2.32 -2.37 -4.79
C MET A 14 -2.54 -1.33 -5.90
N VAL A 15 -3.72 -1.26 -6.53
CA VAL A 15 -4.05 -0.19 -7.50
C VAL A 15 -3.82 1.20 -6.90
N VAL A 16 -4.05 1.41 -5.61
CA VAL A 16 -3.75 2.68 -4.92
C VAL A 16 -2.27 2.80 -4.50
N GLY A 17 -1.59 1.70 -4.18
CA GLY A 17 -0.12 1.68 -4.00
C GLY A 17 0.63 2.04 -5.29
N LEU A 18 0.04 1.73 -6.45
CA LEU A 18 0.47 2.19 -7.79
C LEU A 18 0.09 3.67 -8.07
N ILE A 19 -0.56 4.36 -7.14
CA ILE A 19 -1.11 5.72 -7.29
C ILE A 19 -0.82 6.55 -6.01
N THR A 20 0.41 7.02 -5.87
CA THR A 20 0.77 8.04 -4.85
C THR A 20 1.29 9.32 -5.51
N ALA A 21 1.06 10.46 -4.82
CA ALA A 21 1.39 11.86 -5.20
C ALA A 21 0.56 12.51 -6.34
N CYS A 22 0.41 13.85 -6.45
CA CYS A 22 -0.47 14.57 -7.43
C CYS A 22 -0.01 16.04 -7.78
N SER A 23 -0.56 16.73 -8.83
CA SER A 23 -0.07 17.99 -9.56
C SER A 23 -0.98 18.77 -10.62
N LYS A 24 -1.76 19.84 -10.33
CA LYS A 24 -2.81 20.47 -11.22
C LYS A 24 -2.35 20.85 -12.60
N LYS A 25 -3.11 20.32 -13.54
CA LYS A 25 -3.38 20.94 -14.81
C LYS A 25 -4.88 20.90 -15.06
N ALA A 26 -5.42 22.03 -15.51
CA ALA A 26 -6.76 22.11 -16.07
C ALA A 26 -6.87 21.47 -17.48
N ASP A 27 -5.76 20.88 -17.97
CA ASP A 27 -5.59 20.41 -19.35
C ASP A 27 -5.25 18.90 -19.46
N LEU A 28 -5.23 18.14 -18.35
CA LEU A 28 -4.96 16.70 -18.36
C LEU A 28 -6.24 15.90 -18.23
N SER A 29 -6.33 14.74 -18.88
CA SER A 29 -7.44 13.82 -18.63
C SER A 29 -7.35 13.19 -17.24
N CYS A 30 -8.48 12.63 -16.75
CA CYS A 30 -8.54 11.79 -15.56
C CYS A 30 -7.42 10.73 -15.50
N TRP A 31 -7.11 10.10 -16.63
CA TRP A 31 -6.12 9.02 -16.70
C TRP A 31 -4.70 9.55 -16.79
N ASP A 32 -4.45 10.63 -17.54
CA ASP A 32 -3.12 11.26 -17.60
C ASP A 32 -2.74 11.93 -16.27
N THR A 33 -3.74 12.39 -15.53
CA THR A 33 -3.62 12.82 -14.14
C THR A 33 -3.02 11.68 -13.30
N LEU A 34 -3.58 10.47 -13.33
CA LEU A 34 -3.03 9.30 -12.64
C LEU A 34 -1.62 8.89 -13.11
N ARG A 35 -1.28 9.13 -14.39
CA ARG A 35 0.08 8.87 -14.92
C ARG A 35 1.11 9.90 -14.44
N GLU A 36 0.72 11.16 -14.28
CA GLU A 36 1.56 12.22 -13.70
C GLU A 36 1.75 12.07 -12.19
N MET A 37 0.74 11.54 -11.48
CA MET A 37 0.83 11.22 -10.05
C MET A 37 2.11 10.43 -9.72
N GLN A 38 2.32 9.34 -10.45
CA GLN A 38 3.43 8.39 -10.29
C GLN A 38 4.84 8.97 -10.49
N LYS A 39 4.98 10.20 -11.01
CA LYS A 39 6.28 10.81 -11.30
C LYS A 39 6.95 11.49 -10.10
N VAL A 40 6.20 11.75 -9.03
CA VAL A 40 6.75 12.34 -7.81
C VAL A 40 7.53 11.28 -7.04
N THR A 41 8.82 11.52 -6.85
CA THR A 41 9.73 10.61 -6.14
C THR A 41 10.35 11.25 -4.89
N SER A 42 9.93 12.46 -4.53
CA SER A 42 10.44 13.22 -3.37
C SER A 42 9.38 14.15 -2.84
N GLY A 43 9.49 14.53 -1.57
CA GLY A 43 8.59 15.48 -0.90
C GLY A 43 8.19 15.01 0.50
N THR A 44 7.27 15.73 1.15
CA THR A 44 6.58 15.24 2.35
C THR A 44 5.30 14.51 1.97
N PHE A 45 4.91 13.48 2.72
CA PHE A 45 3.66 12.74 2.52
C PHE A 45 2.90 12.47 3.82
N SER A 46 1.61 12.20 3.72
CA SER A 46 0.72 11.80 4.81
C SER A 46 -0.37 10.89 4.24
N PHE A 47 -0.40 9.64 4.70
CA PHE A 47 -1.38 8.61 4.36
C PHE A 47 -2.14 8.19 5.62
N ASP A 48 -3.47 8.14 5.57
CA ASP A 48 -4.35 7.65 6.64
C ASP A 48 -5.21 6.54 6.05
N ILE A 49 -5.14 5.33 6.60
CA ILE A 49 -5.94 4.16 6.23
C ILE A 49 -6.87 3.86 7.41
N ALA A 50 -8.18 3.91 7.20
CA ALA A 50 -9.16 3.38 8.15
C ALA A 50 -9.71 2.05 7.65
N LEU A 51 -9.57 0.99 8.45
CA LEU A 51 -10.22 -0.30 8.23
C LEU A 51 -11.36 -0.45 9.24
N LYS A 52 -12.57 -0.62 8.71
CA LYS A 52 -13.77 -0.89 9.48
C LYS A 52 -14.28 -2.30 9.20
N VAL A 53 -14.33 -3.15 10.23
CA VAL A 53 -14.90 -4.49 10.12
C VAL A 53 -15.96 -4.70 11.20
N ASP A 54 -17.23 -4.54 10.83
CA ASP A 54 -18.35 -4.87 11.68
C ASP A 54 -18.57 -6.41 11.64
N THR A 55 -17.81 -7.19 12.43
CA THR A 55 -18.09 -8.63 12.62
C THR A 55 -19.10 -8.84 13.75
N THR A 56 -20.14 -9.65 13.48
CA THR A 56 -21.10 -10.12 14.49
C THR A 56 -20.63 -11.39 15.20
N GLU A 57 -19.65 -12.08 14.62
CA GLU A 57 -18.99 -13.26 15.20
C GLU A 57 -17.64 -12.84 15.80
N GLN A 58 -17.48 -12.99 17.12
CA GLN A 58 -16.15 -13.04 17.74
C GLN A 58 -15.51 -14.38 17.36
N THR A 59 -14.46 -14.36 16.54
CA THR A 59 -13.59 -15.53 16.42
C THR A 59 -12.80 -15.67 17.72
N SER A 60 -12.89 -16.83 18.36
CA SER A 60 -12.27 -17.12 19.66
C SER A 60 -10.73 -17.12 19.67
N GLU A 61 -10.11 -16.77 18.55
CA GLU A 61 -8.66 -16.78 18.30
C GLU A 61 -8.06 -15.36 18.28
N VAL A 62 -8.91 -14.31 18.27
CA VAL A 62 -8.45 -12.91 18.34
C VAL A 62 -8.63 -12.41 19.79
N PRO A 63 -7.57 -11.93 20.47
CA PRO A 63 -7.71 -11.35 21.81
C PRO A 63 -8.74 -10.22 21.83
N ALA A 64 -9.57 -10.13 22.87
CA ALA A 64 -10.72 -9.22 22.88
C ALA A 64 -10.36 -7.75 22.59
N GLY A 65 -9.24 -7.26 23.13
CA GLY A 65 -8.74 -5.91 22.84
C GLY A 65 -8.31 -5.67 21.39
N VAL A 66 -7.85 -6.71 20.69
CA VAL A 66 -7.53 -6.65 19.25
C VAL A 66 -8.81 -6.70 18.42
N ALA A 67 -9.81 -7.49 18.83
CA ALA A 67 -11.10 -7.57 18.13
C ALA A 67 -11.87 -6.24 18.17
N ASP A 68 -11.83 -5.52 19.29
CA ASP A 68 -12.43 -4.19 19.39
C ASP A 68 -11.64 -3.13 18.61
N ALA A 69 -10.30 -3.18 18.63
CA ALA A 69 -9.46 -2.29 17.83
C ALA A 69 -9.70 -2.44 16.31
N LEU A 70 -9.98 -3.65 15.82
CA LEU A 70 -10.26 -3.95 14.41
C LEU A 70 -11.63 -3.43 13.89
N LYS A 71 -12.52 -2.96 14.77
CA LYS A 71 -13.82 -2.41 14.36
C LYS A 71 -13.70 -1.08 13.63
N ASP A 72 -12.72 -0.25 13.98
CA ASP A 72 -12.43 1.04 13.34
C ASP A 72 -10.93 1.38 13.51
N LEU A 73 -10.07 0.53 12.94
CA LEU A 73 -8.62 0.67 13.04
C LEU A 73 -8.14 1.72 12.06
N HIS A 74 -7.62 2.83 12.57
CA HIS A 74 -6.92 3.82 11.77
C HIS A 74 -5.40 3.67 11.89
N ILE A 75 -4.72 3.59 10.76
CA ILE A 75 -3.26 3.59 10.63
C ILE A 75 -2.85 4.80 9.81
N LYS A 76 -2.00 5.66 10.37
CA LYS A 76 -1.47 6.84 9.70
C LYS A 76 0.04 6.73 9.51
N VAL A 77 0.52 7.06 8.31
CA VAL A 77 1.94 7.15 7.96
C VAL A 77 2.23 8.56 7.46
N ASP A 78 2.92 9.36 8.27
CA ASP A 78 3.46 10.65 7.88
C ASP A 78 4.94 10.47 7.49
N GLY A 79 5.46 11.21 6.51
CA GLY A 79 6.87 11.04 6.14
C GLY A 79 7.45 12.05 5.16
N VAL A 80 8.71 11.81 4.83
CA VAL A 80 9.52 12.59 3.89
C VAL A 80 10.34 11.62 3.04
N THR A 81 10.36 11.82 1.72
CA THR A 81 11.29 11.14 0.81
C THR A 81 12.19 12.15 0.12
N GLN A 82 13.46 11.78 -0.03
CA GLN A 82 14.47 12.49 -0.80
C GLN A 82 15.04 11.51 -1.82
N SER A 83 15.01 11.90 -3.09
CA SER A 83 15.52 11.09 -4.21
C SER A 83 16.42 11.92 -5.10
N SER A 84 17.37 11.25 -5.75
CA SER A 84 18.31 11.82 -6.71
C SER A 84 18.29 10.99 -7.98
N LYS A 85 18.13 11.61 -9.15
CA LYS A 85 18.06 10.92 -10.46
C LYS A 85 17.01 9.78 -10.56
N GLY A 86 16.01 9.77 -9.68
CA GLY A 86 14.98 8.73 -9.59
C GLY A 86 15.29 7.57 -8.64
N GLU A 87 16.41 7.62 -7.92
CA GLU A 87 16.78 6.67 -6.86
C GLU A 87 16.44 7.28 -5.49
N LEU A 88 15.81 6.49 -4.60
CA LEU A 88 15.53 6.91 -3.22
C LEU A 88 16.84 7.00 -2.44
N THR A 89 17.24 8.20 -2.04
CA THR A 89 18.48 8.42 -1.29
C THR A 89 18.24 8.48 0.21
N LYS A 90 17.11 9.05 0.67
CA LYS A 90 16.71 9.07 2.08
C LYS A 90 15.20 9.03 2.26
N ALA A 91 14.74 8.43 3.35
CA ALA A 91 13.35 8.55 3.79
C ALA A 91 13.25 8.69 5.32
N SER A 92 12.18 9.34 5.78
CA SER A 92 11.73 9.29 7.18
C SER A 92 10.24 9.01 7.18
N MET A 93 9.79 8.07 8.01
CA MET A 93 8.41 7.59 8.07
C MET A 93 8.00 7.42 9.53
N SER A 94 6.87 8.01 9.90
CA SER A 94 6.30 7.97 11.25
C SER A 94 4.97 7.24 11.20
N PHE A 95 4.96 6.02 11.74
CA PHE A 95 3.81 5.13 11.79
C PHE A 95 3.03 5.38 13.07
N LYS A 96 1.72 5.60 12.93
CA LYS A 96 0.81 5.98 14.00
C LYS A 96 -0.47 5.17 13.89
N TYR A 97 -1.16 4.97 15.01
CA TYR A 97 -2.47 4.35 15.07
C TYR A 97 -3.45 5.22 15.84
N LYS A 98 -4.75 5.04 15.61
CA LYS A 98 -5.82 5.63 16.41
C LYS A 98 -6.88 4.55 16.65
N LEU A 99 -7.17 4.30 17.92
CA LEU A 99 -8.20 3.36 18.37
C LEU A 99 -9.61 3.98 18.24
N PRO A 100 -10.68 3.18 18.21
CA PRO A 100 -12.06 3.68 18.02
C PRO A 100 -12.49 4.74 19.04
N ASP A 101 -12.08 4.61 20.31
CA ASP A 101 -12.44 5.53 21.41
C ASP A 101 -11.46 6.71 21.59
N SER A 102 -10.52 6.92 20.66
CA SER A 102 -9.51 8.00 20.73
C SER A 102 -9.66 8.99 19.58
N ASP A 103 -9.70 10.28 19.90
CA ASP A 103 -9.60 11.37 18.93
C ASP A 103 -8.17 11.62 18.42
N LYS A 104 -7.16 10.89 18.95
CA LYS A 104 -5.74 11.19 18.73
C LYS A 104 -4.98 9.99 18.15
N TYR A 105 -4.15 10.30 17.15
CA TYR A 105 -3.11 9.39 16.68
C TYR A 105 -1.98 9.27 17.70
N GLU A 106 -1.68 8.06 18.11
CA GLU A 106 -0.55 7.68 18.93
C GLU A 106 0.57 7.08 18.06
N ALA A 107 1.82 7.23 18.48
CA ALA A 107 2.97 6.72 17.73
C ALA A 107 3.15 5.20 17.94
N ILE A 108 3.43 4.49 16.84
CA ILE A 108 3.87 3.08 16.86
C ILE A 108 5.40 3.06 16.77
N THR A 109 5.94 3.65 15.69
CA THR A 109 7.37 3.73 15.43
C THR A 109 7.71 4.77 14.40
N ASP A 110 8.91 5.34 14.50
CA ASP A 110 9.56 6.00 13.37
C ASP A 110 10.55 5.05 12.70
N VAL A 111 10.70 5.18 11.39
CA VAL A 111 11.68 4.47 10.55
C VAL A 111 12.38 5.48 9.66
N ILE A 112 13.71 5.50 9.69
CA ILE A 112 14.54 6.33 8.82
C ILE A 112 15.36 5.43 7.90
N TYR A 113 15.49 5.81 6.64
CA TYR A 113 16.38 5.20 5.65
C TYR A 113 17.37 6.26 5.17
N ASP A 114 18.66 5.93 5.12
CA ASP A 114 19.75 6.87 4.76
C ASP A 114 20.43 6.60 3.42
N GLY A 115 20.00 5.56 2.70
CA GLY A 115 20.61 5.06 1.47
C GLY A 115 21.35 3.73 1.63
N GLU A 116 21.70 3.36 2.87
CA GLU A 116 22.51 2.16 3.18
C GLU A 116 21.89 1.30 4.29
N ALA A 117 21.11 1.91 5.18
CA ALA A 117 20.53 1.25 6.34
C ALA A 117 19.15 1.80 6.72
N TYR A 118 18.39 0.96 7.42
CA TYR A 118 17.18 1.35 8.14
C TYR A 118 17.49 1.58 9.61
N TYR A 119 16.86 2.61 10.20
CA TYR A 119 16.94 2.94 11.62
C TYR A 119 15.52 2.91 12.19
N VAL A 120 15.24 1.95 13.07
CA VAL A 120 13.91 1.72 13.66
C VAL A 120 13.89 2.20 15.10
N ASN A 121 12.93 3.04 15.47
CA ASN A 121 12.79 3.60 16.81
C ASN A 121 12.21 2.57 17.81
N LEU A 122 13.08 1.80 18.45
CA LEU A 122 12.73 0.80 19.47
C LEU A 122 12.10 1.41 20.72
N LYS A 123 12.36 2.68 21.03
CA LYS A 123 11.72 3.35 22.17
C LYS A 123 10.23 3.53 21.93
N THR A 124 9.83 4.07 20.79
CA THR A 124 8.40 4.22 20.46
C THR A 124 7.68 2.88 20.41
N ILE A 125 8.32 1.80 19.90
CA ILE A 125 7.73 0.45 19.91
C ILE A 125 7.54 -0.06 21.35
N ARG A 126 8.52 0.16 22.25
CA ARG A 126 8.39 -0.18 23.68
C ARG A 126 7.27 0.60 24.36
N GLU A 127 7.16 1.89 24.08
CA GLU A 127 6.12 2.76 24.64
C GLU A 127 4.73 2.34 24.14
N PHE A 128 4.59 2.03 22.85
CA PHE A 128 3.38 1.46 22.26
C PHE A 128 2.97 0.14 22.92
N ILE A 129 3.86 -0.86 23.00
CA ILE A 129 3.53 -2.16 23.62
C ILE A 129 3.14 -2.00 25.10
N LYS A 130 3.78 -1.08 25.83
CA LYS A 130 3.39 -0.77 27.22
C LYS A 130 2.04 -0.07 27.31
N GLY A 131 1.70 0.77 26.32
CA GLY A 131 0.40 1.44 26.20
C GLY A 131 -0.76 0.47 25.96
N LEU A 132 -0.54 -0.65 25.27
CA LEU A 132 -1.59 -1.66 25.01
C LEU A 132 -2.13 -2.34 26.28
N ASN A 133 -1.41 -2.26 27.41
CA ASN A 133 -1.82 -2.81 28.71
C ASN A 133 -2.22 -4.31 28.71
N ASP A 134 -1.69 -5.08 27.76
CA ASP A 134 -1.94 -6.52 27.62
C ASP A 134 -0.81 -7.31 28.29
N ALA A 135 -1.17 -8.14 29.28
CA ALA A 135 -0.20 -8.96 30.03
C ALA A 135 0.51 -10.03 29.18
N SER A 136 -0.08 -10.44 28.06
CA SER A 136 0.55 -11.38 27.10
C SER A 136 1.60 -10.69 26.21
N ILE A 137 1.45 -9.39 25.95
CA ILE A 137 2.34 -8.63 25.07
C ILE A 137 3.38 -7.81 25.86
N SER A 138 3.09 -7.45 27.10
CA SER A 138 3.98 -6.69 27.99
C SER A 138 5.43 -7.23 28.10
N PRO A 139 5.69 -8.56 28.16
CA PRO A 139 7.06 -9.10 28.15
C PRO A 139 7.88 -8.71 26.91
N TYR A 140 7.24 -8.50 25.75
CA TYR A 140 7.95 -8.09 24.54
C TYR A 140 8.50 -6.65 24.64
N ALA A 141 7.90 -5.77 25.44
CA ALA A 141 8.47 -4.45 25.68
C ALA A 141 9.78 -4.49 26.50
N GLU A 142 9.98 -5.55 27.29
CA GLU A 142 11.18 -5.71 28.12
C GLU A 142 12.35 -6.35 27.37
N ILE A 143 12.10 -7.17 26.33
CA ILE A 143 13.16 -7.72 25.45
C ILE A 143 13.63 -6.71 24.39
N LEU A 144 12.81 -5.72 24.04
CA LEU A 144 13.17 -4.63 23.10
C LEU A 144 14.13 -3.58 23.72
N LYS A 145 14.77 -3.89 24.85
CA LYS A 145 15.78 -3.03 25.47
C LYS A 145 17.07 -3.03 24.67
N ALA A 146 17.31 -1.92 23.99
CA ALA A 146 18.61 -1.54 23.45
C ALA A 146 19.20 -0.38 24.26
N ASP A 147 20.53 -0.26 24.24
CA ASP A 147 21.27 0.84 24.85
C ASP A 147 20.95 2.21 24.21
N ASN A 148 20.53 2.19 22.94
CA ASN A 148 20.10 3.36 22.18
C ASN A 148 18.62 3.23 21.77
N ASP A 149 17.96 4.36 21.53
CA ASP A 149 16.55 4.38 21.11
C ASP A 149 16.32 3.83 19.68
N TYR A 150 17.37 3.80 18.84
CA TYR A 150 17.30 3.33 17.45
C TYR A 150 18.10 2.04 17.22
N LEU A 151 17.49 1.09 16.51
CA LEU A 151 18.11 -0.10 15.93
C LEU A 151 18.53 0.19 14.48
N LYS A 152 19.83 0.04 14.17
CA LYS A 152 20.35 0.10 12.80
C LYS A 152 20.36 -1.30 12.18
N ILE A 153 19.79 -1.42 10.98
CA ILE A 153 19.73 -2.63 10.16
C ILE A 153 20.32 -2.32 8.78
N THR A 154 21.42 -2.99 8.43
CA THR A 154 22.12 -2.86 7.14
C THR A 154 21.76 -3.99 6.18
N GLN A 155 22.23 -3.89 4.93
CA GLN A 155 22.10 -4.98 3.95
C GLN A 155 22.72 -6.29 4.44
N ASP A 156 23.87 -6.23 5.11
CA ASP A 156 24.59 -7.41 5.57
C ASP A 156 23.95 -8.02 6.81
N ASP A 157 23.33 -7.21 7.67
CA ASP A 157 22.45 -7.69 8.76
C ASP A 157 21.27 -8.50 8.19
N MET A 158 20.65 -8.01 7.12
CA MET A 158 19.56 -8.73 6.44
C MET A 158 20.04 -10.03 5.81
N LYS A 159 21.21 -10.03 5.13
CA LYS A 159 21.81 -11.25 4.57
C LYS A 159 22.08 -12.30 5.64
N PHE A 160 22.61 -11.86 6.78
CA PHE A 160 22.87 -12.72 7.93
C PHE A 160 21.58 -13.32 8.51
N LEU A 161 20.51 -12.53 8.68
CA LEU A 161 19.20 -13.04 9.09
C LEU A 161 18.62 -14.05 8.09
N THR A 162 18.70 -13.78 6.79
CA THR A 162 18.23 -14.71 5.75
C THR A 162 19.00 -16.04 5.84
N GLN A 163 20.33 -16.00 5.96
CA GLN A 163 21.16 -17.20 6.12
C GLN A 163 20.81 -17.99 7.40
N LEU A 164 20.61 -17.31 8.54
CA LEU A 164 20.21 -17.94 9.80
C LEU A 164 18.83 -18.60 9.74
N SER A 165 17.90 -18.05 8.94
CA SER A 165 16.54 -18.60 8.80
C SER A 165 16.52 -19.99 8.13
N GLY A 166 17.62 -20.40 7.48
CA GLY A 166 17.68 -21.62 6.68
C GLY A 166 16.81 -21.59 5.42
N THR A 167 16.17 -20.46 5.11
CA THR A 167 15.35 -20.29 3.92
C THR A 167 16.22 -19.88 2.72
N SER A 168 15.89 -20.39 1.53
CA SER A 168 16.56 -20.02 0.27
C SER A 168 15.99 -18.74 -0.34
N VAL A 169 15.41 -17.85 0.48
CA VAL A 169 14.86 -16.58 0.01
C VAL A 169 16.04 -15.68 -0.37
N GLU A 170 15.98 -15.01 -1.52
CA GLU A 170 16.99 -14.01 -1.85
C GLU A 170 16.89 -12.84 -0.86
N THR A 171 18.00 -12.41 -0.28
CA THR A 171 17.96 -11.26 0.64
C THR A 171 17.57 -10.02 -0.16
N PRO A 172 16.48 -9.31 0.21
CA PRO A 172 16.06 -8.12 -0.50
C PRO A 172 17.16 -7.05 -0.44
N ASP A 173 17.40 -6.38 -1.57
CA ASP A 173 18.29 -5.22 -1.62
C ASP A 173 17.61 -4.02 -0.95
N LEU A 174 18.31 -3.38 -0.01
CA LEU A 174 17.84 -2.16 0.65
C LEU A 174 17.89 -0.97 -0.31
N GLN A 175 18.70 -1.02 -1.38
CA GLN A 175 18.71 -0.01 -2.42
C GLN A 175 17.52 -0.17 -3.36
N VAL A 176 16.50 0.67 -3.16
CA VAL A 176 15.38 0.79 -4.10
C VAL A 176 15.88 1.44 -5.39
N SER A 177 16.24 0.60 -6.36
CA SER A 177 16.77 1.08 -7.64
C SER A 177 15.74 1.94 -8.37
N GLY A 178 16.22 2.98 -9.05
CA GLY A 178 15.37 3.81 -9.91
C GLY A 178 14.76 3.02 -11.07
N ASP A 179 15.33 1.86 -11.42
CA ASP A 179 14.80 0.93 -12.41
C ASP A 179 13.64 0.09 -11.86
N ASN A 180 13.68 -0.37 -10.59
CA ASN A 180 12.53 -1.00 -9.92
C ASN A 180 11.34 -0.02 -9.86
N THR A 181 11.60 1.25 -9.53
CA THR A 181 10.56 2.30 -9.54
C THR A 181 9.94 2.47 -10.93
N LYS A 182 10.75 2.50 -11.99
CA LYS A 182 10.26 2.54 -13.39
C LYS A 182 9.49 1.27 -13.77
N ALA A 183 9.91 0.10 -13.32
CA ALA A 183 9.22 -1.16 -13.61
C ALA A 183 7.79 -1.16 -13.05
N VAL A 184 7.63 -0.69 -11.82
CA VAL A 184 6.32 -0.46 -11.19
C VAL A 184 5.51 0.57 -11.99
N GLN A 185 6.10 1.69 -12.39
CA GLN A 185 5.44 2.69 -13.24
C GLN A 185 4.98 2.10 -14.59
N ILE A 186 5.78 1.26 -15.26
CA ILE A 186 5.42 0.61 -16.52
C ILE A 186 4.17 -0.27 -16.34
N LEU A 187 4.15 -1.16 -15.34
CA LEU A 187 2.97 -1.98 -15.02
C LEU A 187 1.74 -1.12 -14.74
N SER A 188 1.91 -0.10 -13.89
CA SER A 188 0.84 0.82 -13.51
C SER A 188 0.23 1.54 -14.70
N ASN A 189 1.06 1.98 -15.66
CA ASN A 189 0.62 2.65 -16.87
C ASN A 189 -0.21 1.72 -17.78
N LYS A 190 0.10 0.43 -17.85
CA LYS A 190 -0.73 -0.56 -18.57
C LYS A 190 -2.07 -0.78 -17.85
N VAL A 191 -2.08 -0.88 -16.52
CA VAL A 191 -3.32 -1.00 -15.72
C VAL A 191 -4.22 0.23 -15.90
N ILE A 192 -3.66 1.46 -15.81
CA ILE A 192 -4.37 2.71 -16.10
C ILE A 192 -4.96 2.69 -17.52
N THR A 193 -4.23 2.15 -18.50
CA THR A 193 -4.70 2.05 -19.89
C THR A 193 -5.84 1.04 -20.06
N ILE A 194 -5.84 -0.07 -19.30
CA ILE A 194 -6.97 -1.01 -19.24
C ILE A 194 -8.21 -0.33 -18.63
N LEU A 195 -8.04 0.41 -17.53
CA LEU A 195 -9.12 1.15 -16.87
C LEU A 195 -9.68 2.27 -17.75
N GLU A 196 -8.82 3.02 -18.45
CA GLU A 196 -9.22 4.03 -19.44
C GLU A 196 -10.04 3.44 -20.59
N LYS A 197 -9.58 2.32 -21.17
CA LYS A 197 -10.32 1.63 -22.25
C LYS A 197 -11.65 1.06 -21.74
N THR A 198 -11.67 0.57 -20.49
CA THR A 198 -12.86 0.06 -19.82
C THR A 198 -13.90 1.18 -19.67
N SER A 199 -13.53 2.31 -19.07
CA SER A 199 -14.46 3.38 -18.68
C SER A 199 -15.26 3.95 -19.84
N LYS A 200 -14.67 3.98 -21.05
CA LYS A 200 -15.31 4.47 -22.30
C LYS A 200 -16.58 3.70 -22.70
N ASN A 201 -16.82 2.52 -22.10
CA ASN A 201 -17.97 1.66 -22.41
C ASN A 201 -18.95 1.48 -21.22
N VAL A 202 -18.68 2.10 -20.06
CA VAL A 202 -19.45 1.89 -18.82
C VAL A 202 -20.64 2.85 -18.73
N LYS A 203 -21.80 2.34 -18.32
CA LYS A 203 -23.01 3.13 -18.04
C LYS A 203 -23.71 2.65 -16.76
N PRO A 204 -24.18 3.56 -15.86
CA PRO A 204 -23.89 5.01 -15.80
C PRO A 204 -22.39 5.34 -15.79
N GLU A 205 -22.05 6.58 -16.14
CA GLU A 205 -20.65 7.00 -16.29
C GLU A 205 -19.88 6.84 -14.97
N MET A 206 -18.73 6.16 -15.03
CA MET A 206 -17.92 5.86 -13.84
C MET A 206 -16.88 6.94 -13.51
N VAL A 207 -16.66 7.92 -14.39
CA VAL A 207 -15.72 9.02 -14.21
C VAL A 207 -16.49 10.33 -14.20
N SER A 208 -16.15 11.24 -13.30
CA SER A 208 -16.64 12.62 -13.35
C SER A 208 -15.54 13.58 -12.90
N GLU A 209 -15.64 14.84 -13.31
CA GLU A 209 -14.78 15.92 -12.85
C GLU A 209 -15.64 17.02 -12.22
N LYS A 210 -15.21 17.51 -11.06
CA LYS A 210 -15.80 18.70 -10.44
C LYS A 210 -14.71 19.52 -9.76
N ASP A 211 -14.67 20.82 -10.04
CA ASP A 211 -13.70 21.78 -9.47
C ASP A 211 -12.22 21.34 -9.63
N GLY A 212 -11.93 20.59 -10.70
CA GLY A 212 -10.62 19.99 -10.99
C GLY A 212 -10.21 18.86 -10.02
N THR A 213 -11.18 18.21 -9.38
CA THR A 213 -11.05 16.92 -8.70
C THR A 213 -11.73 15.86 -9.58
N TYR A 214 -11.01 14.79 -9.90
CA TYR A 214 -11.57 13.63 -10.58
C TYR A 214 -12.20 12.68 -9.57
N THR A 215 -13.35 12.12 -9.90
CA THR A 215 -14.01 11.05 -9.15
C THR A 215 -14.19 9.84 -10.05
N ILE A 216 -13.60 8.70 -9.66
CA ILE A 216 -13.91 7.38 -10.20
C ILE A 216 -14.89 6.70 -9.23
N ASN A 217 -16.07 6.32 -9.70
CA ASN A 217 -17.12 5.71 -8.89
C ASN A 217 -17.60 4.40 -9.54
N VAL A 218 -17.48 3.29 -8.80
CA VAL A 218 -18.02 1.98 -9.17
C VAL A 218 -18.98 1.52 -8.08
N ASP A 219 -20.25 1.40 -8.42
CA ASP A 219 -21.33 1.02 -7.51
C ASP A 219 -22.31 0.04 -8.18
N ASN A 220 -23.30 -0.47 -7.44
CA ASN A 220 -24.27 -1.44 -7.96
C ASN A 220 -24.97 -1.02 -9.27
N ASN A 221 -25.06 0.28 -9.59
CA ASN A 221 -25.71 0.75 -10.83
C ASN A 221 -24.82 0.57 -12.08
N ASN A 222 -23.50 0.62 -11.92
CA ASN A 222 -22.54 0.53 -13.04
C ASN A 222 -21.58 -0.66 -12.98
N LEU A 223 -21.50 -1.38 -11.85
CA LEU A 223 -20.56 -2.50 -11.61
C LEU A 223 -20.67 -3.61 -12.66
N GLU A 224 -21.89 -4.03 -13.03
CA GLU A 224 -22.09 -5.06 -14.07
C GLU A 224 -21.56 -4.60 -15.44
N SER A 225 -21.79 -3.32 -15.78
CA SER A 225 -21.32 -2.69 -17.02
C SER A 225 -19.80 -2.51 -17.02
N PHE A 226 -19.23 -2.14 -15.87
CA PHE A 226 -17.78 -2.05 -15.63
C PHE A 226 -17.11 -3.41 -15.81
N LEU A 227 -17.58 -4.45 -15.11
CA LEU A 227 -16.99 -5.80 -15.15
C LEU A 227 -17.06 -6.42 -16.56
N LYS A 228 -18.19 -6.28 -17.26
CA LYS A 228 -18.31 -6.73 -18.67
C LYS A 228 -17.39 -5.97 -19.61
N SER A 229 -17.23 -4.65 -19.41
CA SER A 229 -16.32 -3.83 -20.20
C SER A 229 -14.85 -4.18 -19.93
N LEU A 230 -14.49 -4.40 -18.65
CA LEU A 230 -13.17 -4.80 -18.22
C LEU A 230 -12.78 -6.16 -18.80
N LYS A 231 -13.68 -7.15 -18.70
CA LYS A 231 -13.49 -8.47 -19.33
C LYS A 231 -13.20 -8.33 -20.82
N LYS A 232 -14.02 -7.57 -21.56
CA LYS A 232 -13.83 -7.34 -23.00
C LYS A 232 -12.47 -6.72 -23.33
N VAL A 233 -12.01 -5.74 -22.55
CA VAL A 233 -10.69 -5.09 -22.73
C VAL A 233 -9.55 -6.06 -22.40
N LEU A 234 -9.69 -6.88 -21.36
CA LEU A 234 -8.70 -7.92 -21.04
C LEU A 234 -8.60 -8.97 -22.15
N GLU A 235 -9.73 -9.38 -22.72
CA GLU A 235 -9.79 -10.33 -23.84
C GLU A 235 -9.25 -9.76 -25.16
N SER A 236 -9.39 -8.44 -25.41
CA SER A 236 -8.91 -7.81 -26.66
C SER A 236 -7.47 -7.28 -26.58
N ASP A 237 -7.07 -6.71 -25.44
CA ASP A 237 -5.83 -5.94 -25.29
C ASP A 237 -4.95 -6.39 -24.12
N GLY A 238 -5.51 -7.12 -23.14
CA GLY A 238 -4.84 -7.40 -21.86
C GLY A 238 -3.53 -8.17 -22.00
N ASP A 239 -3.52 -9.19 -22.86
CA ASP A 239 -2.32 -10.01 -23.14
C ASP A 239 -1.21 -9.18 -23.79
N THR A 240 -1.56 -8.37 -24.80
CA THR A 240 -0.64 -7.46 -25.49
C THR A 240 -0.04 -6.44 -24.52
N LEU A 241 -0.88 -5.75 -23.74
CA LEU A 241 -0.44 -4.73 -22.78
C LEU A 241 0.47 -5.32 -21.69
N TYR A 242 0.17 -6.54 -21.22
CA TYR A 242 1.00 -7.25 -20.26
C TYR A 242 2.36 -7.63 -20.86
N LYS A 243 2.37 -8.27 -22.05
CA LYS A 243 3.60 -8.65 -22.78
C LYS A 243 4.48 -7.45 -23.12
N GLU A 244 3.88 -6.32 -23.48
CA GLU A 244 4.60 -5.05 -23.64
C GLU A 244 5.29 -4.63 -22.34
N ALA A 245 4.59 -4.63 -21.20
CA ALA A 245 5.22 -4.28 -19.92
C ALA A 245 6.39 -5.20 -19.57
N VAL A 246 6.22 -6.53 -19.69
CA VAL A 246 7.32 -7.49 -19.49
C VAL A 246 8.52 -7.17 -20.40
N THR A 247 8.25 -6.85 -21.66
CA THR A 247 9.28 -6.50 -22.66
C THR A 247 9.96 -5.16 -22.40
N GLU A 248 9.24 -4.18 -21.84
CA GLU A 248 9.79 -2.88 -21.44
C GLU A 248 10.64 -3.01 -20.16
N ILE A 249 10.17 -3.77 -19.17
CA ILE A 249 10.86 -4.01 -17.89
C ILE A 249 12.18 -4.76 -18.10
N LYS A 250 12.20 -5.79 -18.95
CA LYS A 250 13.42 -6.55 -19.30
C LYS A 250 14.53 -5.71 -19.96
N LYS A 251 14.26 -4.48 -20.39
CA LYS A 251 15.27 -3.55 -20.96
C LYS A 251 15.94 -2.67 -19.90
N LEU A 252 15.36 -2.62 -18.70
CA LEU A 252 15.96 -1.96 -17.54
C LEU A 252 17.11 -2.83 -17.00
N LYS A 253 18.14 -2.21 -16.42
CA LYS A 253 19.40 -2.89 -16.11
C LYS A 253 19.45 -3.44 -14.70
N ASN A 254 18.85 -2.70 -13.76
CA ASN A 254 18.96 -2.95 -12.32
C ASN A 254 17.58 -3.28 -11.73
N VAL A 255 16.78 -4.09 -12.44
CA VAL A 255 15.50 -4.61 -11.94
C VAL A 255 15.76 -5.92 -11.19
N GLU A 256 15.03 -6.14 -10.10
CA GLU A 256 15.09 -7.38 -9.33
C GLU A 256 14.74 -8.60 -10.21
N PRO A 257 15.60 -9.64 -10.28
CA PRO A 257 15.34 -10.81 -11.12
C PRO A 257 14.04 -11.53 -10.77
N SER A 258 13.70 -11.61 -9.49
CA SER A 258 12.45 -12.17 -8.95
C SER A 258 11.21 -11.57 -9.62
N LEU A 259 11.15 -10.24 -9.74
CA LEU A 259 10.05 -9.51 -10.39
C LEU A 259 9.94 -9.88 -11.87
N VAL A 260 11.07 -10.02 -12.58
CA VAL A 260 11.04 -10.41 -14.00
C VAL A 260 10.51 -11.84 -14.15
N THR A 261 10.98 -12.77 -13.32
CA THR A 261 10.52 -14.17 -13.35
C THR A 261 9.04 -14.30 -12.95
N GLU A 262 8.58 -13.61 -11.90
CA GLU A 262 7.16 -13.61 -11.51
C GLU A 262 6.27 -13.09 -12.64
N LEU A 263 6.70 -12.04 -13.34
CA LEU A 263 5.98 -11.50 -14.49
C LEU A 263 5.96 -12.47 -15.68
N GLU A 264 7.04 -13.22 -15.92
CA GLU A 264 7.05 -14.27 -16.95
C GLU A 264 6.11 -15.45 -16.61
N ASP A 265 6.20 -15.97 -15.39
CA ASP A 265 5.42 -17.13 -14.91
C ASP A 265 3.90 -16.87 -14.86
N ASN A 266 3.49 -15.61 -14.77
CA ASN A 266 2.10 -15.17 -14.77
C ASN A 266 1.58 -14.71 -16.13
N GLN A 267 2.45 -14.53 -17.14
CA GLN A 267 2.09 -13.95 -18.44
C GLN A 267 0.87 -14.63 -19.09
N ASP A 268 0.91 -15.95 -19.23
CA ASP A 268 -0.15 -16.71 -19.91
C ASP A 268 -1.38 -16.97 -19.00
N LYS A 269 -1.28 -16.62 -17.71
CA LYS A 269 -2.33 -16.79 -16.69
C LYS A 269 -3.08 -15.50 -16.37
N PHE A 270 -2.49 -14.33 -16.59
CA PHE A 270 -3.03 -13.04 -16.16
C PHE A 270 -4.44 -12.78 -16.71
N VAL A 271 -4.62 -12.85 -18.03
CA VAL A 271 -5.92 -12.62 -18.66
C VAL A 271 -6.91 -13.71 -18.26
N SER A 272 -6.55 -14.99 -18.43
CA SER A 272 -7.43 -16.13 -18.22
C SER A 272 -7.91 -16.29 -16.77
N SER A 273 -7.06 -15.94 -15.80
CA SER A 273 -7.42 -15.95 -14.37
C SER A 273 -8.32 -14.77 -14.01
N THR A 274 -8.01 -13.58 -14.52
CA THR A 274 -8.81 -12.37 -14.26
C THR A 274 -10.20 -12.45 -14.89
N THR A 275 -10.31 -12.87 -16.17
CA THR A 275 -11.61 -12.99 -16.85
C THR A 275 -12.48 -14.08 -16.23
N LYS A 276 -11.89 -15.21 -15.81
CA LYS A 276 -12.59 -16.23 -15.02
C LYS A 276 -13.06 -15.69 -13.66
N GLY A 277 -12.24 -14.90 -12.98
CA GLY A 277 -12.62 -14.23 -11.73
C GLY A 277 -13.82 -13.29 -11.91
N ILE A 278 -13.85 -12.55 -13.01
CA ILE A 278 -14.99 -11.70 -13.40
C ILE A 278 -16.23 -12.56 -13.70
N ASP A 279 -16.11 -13.64 -14.47
CA ASP A 279 -17.25 -14.52 -14.78
C ASP A 279 -17.83 -15.21 -13.54
N ASP A 280 -16.98 -15.66 -12.63
CA ASP A 280 -17.43 -16.27 -11.38
C ASP A 280 -18.09 -15.23 -10.46
N PHE A 281 -17.61 -13.98 -10.44
CA PHE A 281 -18.29 -12.90 -9.73
C PHE A 281 -19.65 -12.56 -10.38
N LEU A 282 -19.72 -12.45 -11.70
CA LEU A 282 -20.95 -12.08 -12.42
C LEU A 282 -22.05 -13.15 -12.38
N LYS A 283 -21.72 -14.42 -12.09
CA LYS A 283 -22.72 -15.48 -11.84
C LYS A 283 -23.39 -15.33 -10.46
N ASP A 284 -22.59 -14.95 -9.46
CA ASP A 284 -23.03 -14.79 -8.07
C ASP A 284 -23.56 -13.36 -7.79
N PHE A 285 -23.34 -12.42 -8.71
CA PHE A 285 -23.78 -11.02 -8.60
C PHE A 285 -25.25 -10.86 -8.97
N ASP A 286 -26.05 -10.51 -7.98
CA ASP A 286 -27.40 -9.99 -8.15
C ASP A 286 -27.41 -8.50 -7.75
N LYS A 287 -27.71 -7.63 -8.71
CA LYS A 287 -27.80 -6.17 -8.52
C LYS A 287 -28.96 -5.75 -7.61
N ASP A 288 -30.00 -6.59 -7.55
CA ASP A 288 -31.23 -6.39 -6.79
C ASP A 288 -31.15 -7.12 -5.42
N ALA A 289 -30.14 -7.99 -5.24
CA ALA A 289 -29.75 -8.49 -3.93
C ALA A 289 -29.20 -7.35 -3.06
N LYS A 290 -29.50 -7.45 -1.77
CA LYS A 290 -29.40 -6.35 -0.80
C LYS A 290 -27.96 -5.96 -0.40
N GLY A 291 -26.94 -6.44 -1.12
CA GLY A 291 -25.55 -6.11 -0.85
C GLY A 291 -25.16 -4.77 -1.46
N GLU A 292 -24.76 -3.80 -0.65
CA GLU A 292 -24.26 -2.51 -1.13
C GLU A 292 -22.74 -2.62 -1.35
N LEU A 293 -22.30 -2.64 -2.61
CA LEU A 293 -20.91 -2.39 -2.99
C LEU A 293 -20.79 -0.95 -3.48
N GLY A 294 -19.91 -0.19 -2.85
CA GLY A 294 -19.55 1.16 -3.30
C GLY A 294 -18.04 1.34 -3.24
N TYR A 295 -17.42 1.58 -4.39
CA TYR A 295 -16.05 2.08 -4.50
C TYR A 295 -16.09 3.49 -5.07
N LYS A 296 -15.51 4.44 -4.34
CA LYS A 296 -15.37 5.82 -4.79
C LYS A 296 -13.94 6.28 -4.54
N MET A 297 -13.27 6.76 -5.57
CA MET A 297 -11.94 7.36 -5.49
C MET A 297 -12.04 8.79 -6.00
N ASN A 298 -11.76 9.76 -5.14
CA ASN A 298 -11.57 11.16 -5.48
C ASN A 298 -10.06 11.41 -5.54
N PHE A 299 -9.56 12.09 -6.56
CA PHE A 299 -8.16 12.52 -6.60
C PHE A 299 -8.04 13.87 -7.28
N SER A 300 -7.18 14.71 -6.70
CA SER A 300 -6.91 16.04 -7.20
C SER A 300 -5.42 16.28 -7.28
N LEU A 301 -5.03 16.77 -8.44
CA LEU A 301 -3.70 17.20 -8.83
C LEU A 301 -3.57 18.70 -8.37
N ASP A 302 -2.51 19.16 -7.66
CA ASP A 302 -2.17 20.60 -7.38
C ASP A 302 -0.71 21.02 -7.79
N GLY A 303 -0.44 21.87 -8.80
CA GLY A 303 0.94 22.37 -9.15
C GLY A 303 1.67 21.83 -10.42
N LYS A 304 3.02 22.01 -10.49
CA LYS A 304 3.91 21.57 -11.61
C LYS A 304 5.14 20.79 -11.09
N GLU A 305 5.90 20.14 -11.98
CA GLU A 305 7.15 19.43 -11.64
C GLU A 305 8.13 20.24 -10.78
N GLY A 306 8.67 19.61 -9.74
CA GLY A 306 9.46 20.23 -8.67
C GLY A 306 8.63 20.97 -7.61
N SER A 307 7.30 20.92 -7.69
CA SER A 307 6.34 21.66 -6.84
C SER A 307 4.93 21.03 -6.80
N ARG A 308 4.82 19.75 -7.18
CA ARG A 308 3.57 18.96 -7.23
C ARG A 308 2.99 18.74 -5.81
N LYS A 309 1.70 18.98 -5.62
CA LYS A 309 0.91 18.82 -4.38
C LYS A 309 -0.33 17.96 -4.60
N SER A 310 -0.68 17.18 -3.60
CA SER A 310 -1.37 15.92 -3.81
C SER A 310 -2.51 15.66 -2.85
N LYS A 311 -3.64 15.18 -3.39
CA LYS A 311 -4.69 14.53 -2.62
C LYS A 311 -5.31 13.36 -3.39
N VAL A 312 -5.46 12.24 -2.70
CA VAL A 312 -6.23 11.07 -3.14
C VAL A 312 -7.02 10.55 -1.93
N ASP A 313 -8.33 10.48 -2.06
CA ASP A 313 -9.23 9.93 -1.07
C ASP A 313 -9.99 8.76 -1.72
N TYR A 314 -9.89 7.54 -1.19
CA TYR A 314 -10.78 6.45 -1.61
C TYR A 314 -11.61 5.93 -0.45
N ASP A 315 -12.85 5.55 -0.76
CA ASP A 315 -13.79 4.88 0.11
C ASP A 315 -14.25 3.60 -0.60
N PHE A 316 -14.00 2.46 0.02
CA PHE A 316 -14.60 1.18 -0.35
C PHE A 316 -15.54 0.76 0.79
N ASN A 317 -16.78 0.41 0.45
CA ASN A 317 -17.71 -0.21 1.38
C ASN A 317 -18.33 -1.44 0.74
N LEU A 318 -18.34 -2.54 1.49
CA LEU A 318 -19.10 -3.74 1.18
C LEU A 318 -19.95 -4.14 2.38
N LYS A 319 -21.26 -4.09 2.18
CA LYS A 319 -22.25 -4.53 3.16
C LYS A 319 -22.87 -5.85 2.72
N ASN A 320 -22.68 -6.90 3.50
CA ASN A 320 -23.44 -8.14 3.36
C ASN A 320 -24.67 -8.06 4.28
N THR A 321 -25.86 -7.97 3.70
CA THR A 321 -27.12 -7.89 4.47
C THR A 321 -27.66 -9.23 4.97
N GLU A 322 -27.16 -10.36 4.49
CA GLU A 322 -27.51 -11.67 5.05
C GLU A 322 -26.79 -11.90 6.39
N THR A 323 -25.48 -11.64 6.43
CA THR A 323 -24.68 -11.75 7.66
C THR A 323 -24.72 -10.47 8.52
N LYS A 324 -25.25 -9.37 7.98
CA LYS A 324 -25.16 -7.99 8.49
C LYS A 324 -23.73 -7.46 8.67
N GLU A 325 -22.74 -8.16 8.12
CA GLU A 325 -21.35 -7.74 8.16
C GLU A 325 -21.13 -6.57 7.22
N ASN A 326 -20.35 -5.60 7.67
CA ASN A 326 -19.96 -4.45 6.88
C ASN A 326 -18.43 -4.33 6.92
N VAL A 327 -17.82 -4.30 5.74
CA VAL A 327 -16.38 -4.13 5.54
C VAL A 327 -16.18 -2.80 4.83
N GLY A 328 -15.77 -1.79 5.58
CA GLY A 328 -15.36 -0.50 5.08
C GLY A 328 -13.85 -0.39 5.05
N MET A 329 -13.31 0.25 4.02
CA MET A 329 -11.93 0.70 3.97
C MET A 329 -11.92 2.11 3.39
N SER A 330 -11.44 3.08 4.16
CA SER A 330 -11.19 4.43 3.64
C SER A 330 -9.70 4.73 3.66
N PHE A 331 -9.26 5.59 2.76
CA PHE A 331 -7.90 6.06 2.68
C PHE A 331 -7.87 7.52 2.29
N LYS A 332 -6.97 8.28 2.90
CA LYS A 332 -6.71 9.68 2.58
C LYS A 332 -5.22 9.88 2.48
N GLY A 333 -4.76 10.19 1.28
CA GLY A 333 -3.35 10.33 0.93
C GLY A 333 -3.04 11.72 0.41
N SER A 334 -1.90 12.25 0.83
CA SER A 334 -1.37 13.53 0.37
C SER A 334 0.16 13.52 0.32
N VAL A 335 0.71 14.35 -0.56
CA VAL A 335 2.13 14.50 -0.89
C VAL A 335 2.41 15.96 -1.30
N ASP A 336 3.62 16.44 -1.06
CA ASP A 336 4.08 17.77 -1.46
C ASP A 336 5.56 17.70 -1.88
N GLU A 337 5.80 17.63 -3.19
CA GLU A 337 7.12 17.59 -3.84
C GLU A 337 7.92 18.87 -3.63
N GLY A 338 7.23 20.01 -3.47
CA GLY A 338 7.84 21.29 -3.19
C GLY A 338 8.36 21.38 -1.75
N ASN A 339 7.72 20.68 -0.82
CA ASN A 339 8.13 20.62 0.57
C ASN A 339 9.23 19.56 0.79
N LYS A 340 10.48 20.02 0.79
CA LYS A 340 11.65 19.18 1.06
C LYS A 340 12.01 19.21 2.54
N GLY A 341 11.30 18.38 3.32
CA GLY A 341 11.70 18.12 4.71
C GLY A 341 13.11 17.55 4.79
N GLU A 342 13.79 17.76 5.92
CA GLU A 342 15.10 17.18 6.19
C GLU A 342 14.96 15.78 6.80
N VAL A 343 15.69 14.79 6.27
CA VAL A 343 15.81 13.47 6.86
C VAL A 343 17.05 13.43 7.75
N THR A 344 16.83 13.58 9.06
CA THR A 344 17.88 13.53 10.09
C THR A 344 18.11 12.10 10.55
N VAL A 345 19.29 11.55 10.26
CA VAL A 345 19.72 10.22 10.75
C VAL A 345 20.09 10.32 12.24
N PRO A 346 19.70 9.37 13.11
CA PRO A 346 20.11 9.38 14.51
C PRO A 346 21.63 9.26 14.64
N LYS A 347 22.22 10.02 15.57
CA LYS A 347 23.68 10.02 15.81
C LYS A 347 24.17 8.74 16.49
N GLU A 348 23.30 8.12 17.27
CA GLU A 348 23.58 6.93 18.08
C GLU A 348 22.51 5.88 17.79
N SER A 349 22.94 4.64 17.59
CA SER A 349 22.08 3.51 17.25
C SER A 349 22.75 2.21 17.63
N THR A 350 21.99 1.25 18.15
CA THR A 350 22.47 -0.12 18.40
C THR A 350 22.41 -0.90 17.09
N SER A 351 23.45 -1.66 16.75
CA SER A 351 23.45 -2.55 15.58
C SER A 351 22.60 -3.80 15.82
N LEU A 352 22.10 -4.44 14.76
CA LEU A 352 21.34 -5.67 14.90
C LEU A 352 22.10 -6.76 15.68
N THR A 353 23.39 -6.97 15.41
CA THR A 353 24.19 -7.95 16.16
C THR A 353 24.22 -7.66 17.65
N ALA A 354 24.46 -6.40 18.06
CA ALA A 354 24.48 -6.02 19.47
C ALA A 354 23.10 -6.16 20.13
N PHE A 355 22.03 -5.78 19.41
CA PHE A 355 20.66 -5.97 19.85
C PHE A 355 20.31 -7.45 20.05
N MET A 356 20.64 -8.31 19.08
CA MET A 356 20.42 -9.76 19.15
C MET A 356 21.23 -10.41 20.29
N THR A 357 22.48 -10.00 20.52
CA THR A 357 23.28 -10.45 21.67
C THR A 357 22.64 -10.06 22.99
N SER A 358 22.15 -8.82 23.13
CA SER A 358 21.42 -8.36 24.32
C SER A 358 20.12 -9.16 24.54
N LEU A 359 19.38 -9.44 23.46
CA LEU A 359 18.14 -10.21 23.49
C LEU A 359 18.38 -11.68 23.88
N MET A 360 19.39 -12.36 23.31
CA MET A 360 19.74 -13.74 23.70
C MET A 360 20.18 -13.82 25.17
N SER A 361 21.00 -12.87 25.63
CA SER A 361 21.40 -12.75 27.04
C SER A 361 20.20 -12.54 27.96
N THR A 362 19.24 -11.69 27.58
CA THR A 362 18.00 -11.42 28.32
C THR A 362 17.08 -12.65 28.38
N LEU A 363 17.08 -13.49 27.32
CA LEU A 363 16.33 -14.75 27.25
C LEU A 363 17.07 -15.93 27.90
N GLY A 364 18.28 -15.74 28.42
CA GLY A 364 19.06 -16.80 29.09
C GLY A 364 19.66 -17.84 28.15
N VAL A 365 19.80 -17.54 26.85
CA VAL A 365 20.45 -18.40 25.86
C VAL A 365 21.93 -17.99 25.75
N GLN A 366 22.84 -18.93 26.02
CA GLN A 366 24.31 -18.78 25.89
C GLN A 366 24.84 -19.55 24.68
#